data_AF-A0A957M7H7-F1
#
_entry.id   AF-A0A957M7H7-F1
#
_cell.length_a   1.000
_cell.length_b   1.000
_cell.length_c   1.000
_cell.angle_alpha   90.00
_cell.angle_beta   90.00
_cell.angle_gamma   90.00
#
_symmetry.space_group_name_H-M   'P 1'
#
loop_
_entity.id
_entity.type
_entity.pdbx_description
1 polymer ?
#
loop_
_entity_poly.entity_id
_entity_poly.type
_entity_poly.pdbx_seq_one_letter_code
_entity_poly.pdbx_strand_id
1 'polypeptide(L)'
;MLAATLRDLHALADDTQHDGEPALNLHLGRQHAVEIEGHIAFLQCAADYFAGRTEEAIRGARKALNLLTRPNTLVHGNVYVMLGSAMQMAGQSSEAEAMLRTQYQRQRPKPTQASARLLFGLTLVLTHVGDYTGAAEAASLMLREAHAADLPLLVGWSHAILGRVHYERNELDAALTHFNAVTDRRYVVNRG
;
A
#
# COMPACT_ATOMS: atom_id res chain seq x y z
N MET A 1 5.34 -24.96 -11.75
CA MET A 1 3.96 -25.03 -11.22
C MET A 1 3.10 -23.85 -11.69
N LEU A 2 3.54 -22.59 -11.52
CA LEU A 2 2.82 -21.39 -12.02
C LEU A 2 2.56 -21.34 -13.55
N ALA A 3 3.47 -21.88 -14.36
CA ALA A 3 3.31 -21.88 -15.83
C ALA A 3 2.26 -22.89 -16.35
N ALA A 4 1.82 -23.83 -15.51
CA ALA A 4 0.72 -24.74 -15.85
C ALA A 4 -0.62 -24.04 -15.61
N THR A 5 -0.75 -23.34 -14.49
CA THR A 5 -1.96 -22.58 -14.10
C THR A 5 -2.30 -21.46 -15.09
N LEU A 6 -1.30 -20.85 -15.74
CA LEU A 6 -1.49 -19.84 -16.79
C LEU A 6 -2.00 -20.40 -18.13
N ARG A 7 -1.75 -21.68 -18.41
CA ARG A 7 -2.29 -22.35 -19.61
C ARG A 7 -3.73 -22.79 -19.37
N ASP A 8 -4.02 -23.28 -18.19
CA ASP A 8 -5.36 -23.74 -17.81
C ASP A 8 -6.38 -22.60 -17.75
N LEU A 9 -5.95 -21.39 -17.34
CA LEU A 9 -6.78 -20.18 -17.37
C LEU A 9 -7.12 -19.68 -18.79
N HIS A 10 -6.24 -19.89 -19.77
CA HIS A 10 -6.54 -19.57 -21.17
C HIS A 10 -7.50 -20.59 -21.79
N ALA A 11 -7.37 -21.87 -21.45
CA ALA A 11 -8.23 -22.93 -21.97
C ALA A 11 -9.69 -22.82 -21.50
N LEU A 12 -9.92 -22.31 -20.28
CA LEU A 12 -11.27 -22.09 -19.73
C LEU A 12 -11.99 -20.88 -20.35
N ALA A 13 -11.28 -19.96 -21.00
CA ALA A 13 -11.87 -18.78 -21.64
C ALA A 13 -12.45 -19.09 -23.03
N ASP A 14 -12.00 -20.16 -23.68
CA ASP A 14 -12.39 -20.51 -25.05
C ASP A 14 -13.70 -21.33 -25.14
N ASP A 15 -14.22 -21.88 -24.03
CA ASP A 15 -15.31 -22.87 -24.04
C ASP A 15 -16.71 -22.30 -23.72
N THR A 16 -16.90 -20.97 -23.75
CA THR A 16 -18.23 -20.35 -23.46
C THR A 16 -18.77 -19.59 -24.67
N GLN A 17 -19.32 -20.34 -25.61
CA GLN A 17 -20.03 -19.83 -26.78
C GLN A 17 -21.55 -19.85 -26.53
N HIS A 18 -22.13 -18.70 -26.16
CA HIS A 18 -23.58 -18.47 -26.28
C HIS A 18 -23.85 -17.04 -26.79
N ASP A 19 -24.74 -16.97 -27.77
CA ASP A 19 -24.87 -15.89 -28.74
C ASP A 19 -25.55 -14.61 -28.19
N GLY A 20 -24.88 -13.46 -28.38
CA GLY A 20 -25.45 -12.11 -28.17
C GLY A 20 -24.54 -11.09 -27.50
N GLU A 21 -23.62 -11.51 -26.62
CA GLU A 21 -22.71 -10.65 -25.84
C GLU A 21 -21.18 -10.90 -26.02
N PRO A 22 -20.66 -11.40 -27.15
CA PRO A 22 -19.27 -11.89 -27.22
C PRO A 22 -18.22 -10.78 -27.01
N ALA A 23 -18.45 -9.57 -27.55
CA ALA A 23 -17.47 -8.49 -27.45
C ALA A 23 -17.35 -7.90 -26.03
N LEU A 24 -18.47 -7.80 -25.30
CA LEU A 24 -18.50 -7.29 -23.93
C LEU A 24 -17.85 -8.30 -22.96
N ASN A 25 -18.15 -9.59 -23.13
CA ASN A 25 -17.57 -10.66 -22.31
C ASN A 25 -16.07 -10.86 -22.58
N LEU A 26 -15.61 -10.73 -23.83
CA LEU A 26 -14.17 -10.70 -24.14
C LEU A 26 -13.46 -9.47 -23.56
N HIS A 27 -14.10 -8.30 -23.57
CA HIS A 27 -13.54 -7.08 -22.99
C HIS A 27 -13.42 -7.18 -21.46
N LEU A 28 -14.46 -7.64 -20.79
CA LEU A 28 -14.46 -7.91 -19.34
C LEU A 28 -13.44 -8.99 -18.97
N GLY A 29 -13.35 -10.08 -19.73
CA GLY A 29 -12.35 -11.12 -19.55
C GLY A 29 -10.91 -10.59 -19.65
N ARG A 30 -10.63 -9.75 -20.66
CA ARG A 30 -9.32 -9.09 -20.80
C ARG A 30 -9.05 -8.11 -19.66
N GLN A 31 -10.05 -7.34 -19.22
CA GLN A 31 -9.90 -6.42 -18.09
C GLN A 31 -9.58 -7.16 -16.79
N HIS A 32 -10.24 -8.27 -16.52
CA HIS A 32 -9.95 -9.11 -15.36
C HIS A 32 -8.56 -9.74 -15.43
N ALA A 33 -8.13 -10.22 -16.61
CA ALA A 33 -6.78 -10.74 -16.79
C ALA A 33 -5.71 -9.68 -16.48
N VAL A 34 -5.90 -8.45 -16.98
CA VAL A 34 -5.00 -7.31 -16.69
C VAL A 34 -4.98 -6.96 -15.20
N GLU A 35 -6.13 -6.97 -14.52
CA GLU A 35 -6.21 -6.70 -13.08
C GLU A 35 -5.48 -7.79 -12.27
N ILE A 36 -5.64 -9.07 -12.65
CA ILE A 36 -4.91 -10.20 -12.06
C ILE A 36 -3.40 -10.06 -12.26
N GLU A 37 -2.95 -9.72 -13.47
CA GLU A 37 -1.54 -9.46 -13.74
C GLU A 37 -0.98 -8.31 -12.89
N GLY A 38 -1.80 -7.27 -12.64
CA GLY A 38 -1.46 -6.19 -11.71
C GLY A 38 -1.26 -6.70 -10.27
N HIS A 39 -2.14 -7.58 -9.79
CA HIS A 39 -2.00 -8.19 -8.46
C HIS A 39 -0.77 -9.11 -8.36
N ILE A 40 -0.49 -9.90 -9.40
CA ILE A 40 0.71 -10.75 -9.46
C ILE A 40 1.98 -9.88 -9.42
N ALA A 41 2.02 -8.80 -10.21
CA ALA A 41 3.14 -7.87 -10.20
C ALA A 41 3.36 -7.22 -8.82
N PHE A 42 2.27 -6.90 -8.11
CA PHE A 42 2.35 -6.41 -6.74
C PHE A 42 2.94 -7.45 -5.77
N LEU A 43 2.48 -8.70 -5.82
CA LEU A 43 3.00 -9.76 -4.95
C LEU A 43 4.48 -10.07 -5.23
N GLN A 44 4.89 -10.03 -6.50
CA GLN A 44 6.30 -10.17 -6.90
C GLN A 44 7.14 -9.01 -6.37
N CYS A 45 6.66 -7.77 -6.50
CA CYS A 45 7.29 -6.59 -5.91
C CYS A 45 7.49 -6.76 -4.39
N ALA A 46 6.48 -7.26 -3.68
CA ALA A 46 6.60 -7.52 -2.25
C ALA A 46 7.68 -8.56 -1.94
N ALA A 47 7.74 -9.66 -2.69
CA ALA A 47 8.77 -10.68 -2.54
C ALA A 47 10.19 -10.13 -2.83
N ASP A 48 10.33 -9.30 -3.87
CA ASP A 48 11.61 -8.67 -4.22
C ASP A 48 12.06 -7.67 -3.15
N TYR A 49 11.14 -6.87 -2.62
CA TYR A 49 11.42 -5.93 -1.53
C TYR A 49 11.95 -6.65 -0.29
N PHE A 50 11.24 -7.68 0.19
CA PHE A 50 11.66 -8.42 1.39
C PHE A 50 12.95 -9.24 1.16
N ALA A 51 13.29 -9.53 -0.09
CA ALA A 51 14.56 -10.15 -0.45
C ALA A 51 15.70 -9.14 -0.68
N GLY A 52 15.45 -7.84 -0.49
CA GLY A 52 16.46 -6.78 -0.69
C GLY A 52 16.77 -6.47 -2.16
N ARG A 53 15.99 -6.99 -3.11
CA ARG A 53 16.11 -6.71 -4.56
C ARG A 53 15.38 -5.42 -4.91
N THR A 54 15.96 -4.30 -4.51
CA THR A 54 15.31 -2.98 -4.52
C THR A 54 14.87 -2.53 -5.91
N GLU A 55 15.71 -2.71 -6.93
CA GLU A 55 15.46 -2.28 -8.29
C GLU A 55 14.35 -3.12 -8.95
N GLU A 56 14.34 -4.44 -8.71
CA GLU A 56 13.27 -5.35 -9.10
C GLU A 56 11.95 -4.95 -8.46
N ALA A 57 11.96 -4.67 -7.15
CA ALA A 57 10.77 -4.24 -6.42
C ALA A 57 10.19 -2.94 -7.01
N ILE A 58 11.03 -1.95 -7.32
CA ILE A 58 10.60 -0.69 -7.95
C ILE A 58 9.99 -0.95 -9.33
N ARG A 59 10.62 -1.78 -10.18
CA ARG A 59 10.08 -2.12 -11.51
C ARG A 59 8.74 -2.85 -11.39
N GLY A 60 8.64 -3.82 -10.48
CA GLY A 60 7.43 -4.58 -10.21
C GLY A 60 6.27 -3.71 -9.74
N ALA A 61 6.52 -2.79 -8.79
CA ALA A 61 5.51 -1.85 -8.32
C ALA A 61 5.00 -0.93 -9.42
N ARG A 62 5.89 -0.37 -10.25
CA ARG A 62 5.50 0.47 -11.39
C ARG A 62 4.67 -0.30 -12.41
N LYS A 63 5.04 -1.55 -12.69
CA LYS A 63 4.24 -2.45 -13.54
C LYS A 63 2.85 -2.66 -12.94
N ALA A 64 2.76 -2.94 -11.64
CA ALA A 64 1.47 -3.11 -10.96
C ALA A 64 0.60 -1.85 -11.08
N LEU A 65 1.15 -0.66 -10.82
CA LEU A 65 0.39 0.60 -10.96
C LEU A 65 -0.12 0.85 -12.38
N ASN A 66 0.62 0.45 -13.40
CA ASN A 66 0.18 0.59 -14.79
C ASN A 66 -0.98 -0.36 -15.16
N LEU A 67 -1.08 -1.51 -14.49
CA LEU A 67 -2.09 -2.53 -14.75
C LEU A 67 -3.33 -2.35 -13.86
N LEU A 68 -3.17 -1.80 -12.65
CA LEU A 68 -4.26 -1.57 -11.71
C LEU A 68 -5.03 -0.31 -12.07
N THR A 69 -6.15 -0.49 -12.76
CA THR A 69 -7.02 0.58 -13.26
C THR A 69 -7.90 1.24 -12.17
N ARG A 70 -7.95 0.67 -10.97
CA ARG A 70 -8.79 1.16 -9.84
C ARG A 70 -7.94 1.81 -8.75
N PRO A 71 -7.78 3.15 -8.76
CA PRO A 71 -6.87 3.85 -7.85
C PRO A 71 -7.31 3.86 -6.38
N ASN A 72 -8.57 3.53 -6.10
CA ASN A 72 -9.15 3.62 -4.76
C ASN A 72 -9.15 2.29 -3.99
N THR A 73 -8.49 1.25 -4.52
CA THR A 73 -8.44 -0.07 -3.89
C THR A 73 -7.35 -0.18 -2.83
N LEU A 74 -7.53 -1.11 -1.90
CA LEU A 74 -6.52 -1.49 -0.91
C LEU A 74 -5.17 -1.85 -1.58
N VAL A 75 -5.23 -2.61 -2.68
CA VAL A 75 -4.03 -3.06 -3.40
C VAL A 75 -3.27 -1.86 -3.96
N HIS A 76 -3.97 -0.91 -4.59
CA HIS A 76 -3.34 0.29 -5.13
C HIS A 76 -2.59 1.10 -4.06
N GLY A 77 -3.20 1.28 -2.88
CA GLY A 77 -2.53 1.91 -1.74
C GLY A 77 -1.29 1.13 -1.27
N ASN A 78 -1.37 -0.20 -1.19
CA ASN A 78 -0.24 -1.03 -0.79
C ASN A 78 0.91 -1.01 -1.82
N VAL A 79 0.62 -0.94 -3.12
CA VAL A 79 1.66 -0.83 -4.15
C VAL A 79 2.46 0.45 -3.96
N TYR A 80 1.82 1.57 -3.62
CA TYR A 80 2.54 2.81 -3.31
C TYR A 80 3.38 2.74 -2.04
N VAL A 81 2.91 2.06 -1.00
CA VAL A 81 3.71 1.81 0.21
C VAL A 81 4.98 1.06 -0.18
N MET A 82 4.85 -0.06 -0.90
CA MET A 82 5.99 -0.86 -1.34
C MET A 82 6.94 -0.09 -2.25
N LEU A 83 6.41 0.69 -3.20
CA LEU A 83 7.21 1.52 -4.09
C LEU A 83 8.00 2.58 -3.30
N GLY A 84 7.34 3.29 -2.39
CA GLY A 84 7.98 4.30 -1.55
C GLY A 84 9.08 3.71 -0.68
N SER A 85 8.82 2.57 -0.03
CA SER A 85 9.81 1.87 0.78
C SER A 85 10.98 1.34 -0.04
N ALA A 86 10.74 0.76 -1.23
CA ALA A 86 11.80 0.28 -2.11
C ALA A 86 12.66 1.43 -2.66
N MET A 87 12.03 2.54 -3.07
CA MET A 87 12.75 3.77 -3.47
C MET A 87 13.60 4.30 -2.33
N GLN A 88 13.08 4.35 -1.11
CA GLN A 88 13.83 4.76 0.07
C GLN A 88 15.04 3.84 0.34
N MET A 89 14.90 2.52 0.21
CA MET A 89 16.03 1.59 0.32
C MET A 89 17.09 1.79 -0.79
N ALA A 90 16.66 2.20 -1.98
CA ALA A 90 17.55 2.53 -3.10
C ALA A 90 18.17 3.95 -2.99
N GLY A 91 17.97 4.66 -1.88
CA GLY A 91 18.49 6.03 -1.68
C GLY A 91 17.67 7.13 -2.36
N GLN A 92 16.49 6.81 -2.91
CA GLN A 92 15.60 7.73 -3.63
C GLN A 92 14.52 8.33 -2.71
N SER A 93 14.84 8.60 -1.44
CA SER A 93 13.86 9.01 -0.44
C SER A 93 13.12 10.31 -0.78
N SER A 94 13.81 11.32 -1.33
CA SER A 94 13.17 12.58 -1.73
C SER A 94 12.16 12.40 -2.86
N GLU A 95 12.47 11.52 -3.82
CA GLU A 95 11.55 11.18 -4.92
C GLU A 95 10.35 10.37 -4.40
N ALA A 96 10.60 9.44 -3.46
CA ALA A 96 9.55 8.65 -2.82
C ALA A 96 8.58 9.55 -2.05
N GLU A 97 9.09 10.51 -1.28
CA GLU A 97 8.28 11.48 -0.54
C GLU A 97 7.43 12.33 -1.49
N ALA A 98 8.05 12.92 -2.51
CA ALA A 98 7.35 13.75 -3.50
C ALA A 98 6.25 12.97 -4.22
N MET A 99 6.51 11.73 -4.60
CA MET A 99 5.53 10.82 -5.19
C MET A 99 4.36 10.58 -4.23
N LEU A 100 4.62 10.16 -3.00
CA LEU A 100 3.57 9.82 -2.02
C LEU A 100 2.71 11.03 -1.67
N ARG A 101 3.32 12.21 -1.47
CA ARG A 101 2.59 13.47 -1.25
C ARG A 101 1.71 13.83 -2.44
N THR A 102 2.25 13.76 -3.66
CA THR A 102 1.50 14.08 -4.88
C THR A 102 0.30 13.15 -5.04
N GLN A 103 0.50 11.85 -4.86
CA GLN A 103 -0.59 10.88 -4.99
C GLN A 103 -1.63 11.05 -3.89
N TYR A 104 -1.19 11.27 -2.65
CA TYR A 104 -2.12 11.63 -1.59
C TYR A 104 -2.91 12.89 -1.97
N GLN A 105 -2.28 13.96 -2.42
CA GLN A 105 -2.97 15.20 -2.80
C GLN A 105 -3.99 15.01 -3.93
N ARG A 106 -3.73 14.13 -4.90
CA ARG A 106 -4.64 13.82 -6.01
C ARG A 106 -5.80 12.92 -5.62
N GLN A 107 -5.59 12.02 -4.65
CA GLN A 107 -6.58 11.05 -4.21
C GLN A 107 -7.88 11.73 -3.75
N ARG A 108 -9.01 11.43 -4.39
CA ARG A 108 -10.34 11.86 -3.97
C ARG A 108 -11.34 10.72 -4.22
N PRO A 109 -12.37 10.54 -3.36
CA PRO A 109 -12.60 11.25 -2.09
C PRO A 109 -11.61 10.81 -0.99
N LYS A 110 -11.65 11.48 0.16
CA LYS A 110 -10.94 11.09 1.40
C LYS A 110 -11.87 11.32 2.59
N PRO A 111 -11.75 10.53 3.68
CA PRO A 111 -10.76 9.46 3.91
C PRO A 111 -11.10 8.16 3.16
N THR A 112 -10.09 7.41 2.75
CA THR A 112 -10.21 6.09 2.09
C THR A 112 -9.11 5.14 2.52
N GLN A 113 -9.28 3.85 2.26
CA GLN A 113 -8.23 2.84 2.46
C GLN A 113 -6.93 3.14 1.71
N ALA A 114 -7.03 3.71 0.51
CA ALA A 114 -5.88 4.07 -0.31
C ALA A 114 -5.19 5.34 0.23
N SER A 115 -5.95 6.36 0.62
CA SER A 115 -5.37 7.60 1.18
C SER A 115 -4.62 7.38 2.49
N ALA A 116 -5.16 6.54 3.39
CA ALA A 116 -4.49 6.18 4.63
C ALA A 116 -3.19 5.39 4.39
N ARG A 117 -3.15 4.54 3.36
CA ARG A 117 -1.93 3.79 2.97
C ARG A 117 -0.87 4.68 2.32
N LEU A 118 -1.28 5.68 1.53
CA LEU A 118 -0.34 6.68 1.02
C LEU A 118 0.34 7.44 2.16
N LEU A 119 -0.43 7.80 3.20
CA LEU A 119 0.14 8.40 4.42
C LEU A 119 1.04 7.42 5.16
N PHE A 120 0.67 6.13 5.23
CA PHE A 120 1.54 5.12 5.83
C PHE A 120 2.90 5.04 5.12
N GLY A 121 2.92 4.90 3.79
CA GLY A 121 4.17 4.94 3.02
C GLY A 121 4.97 6.21 3.28
N LEU A 122 4.29 7.36 3.34
CA LEU A 122 4.94 8.65 3.59
C LEU A 122 5.60 8.69 4.98
N THR A 123 4.91 8.18 6.01
CA THR A 123 5.48 8.12 7.36
C THR A 123 6.72 7.24 7.42
N LEU A 124 6.76 6.11 6.71
CA LEU A 124 7.95 5.25 6.68
C LEU A 124 9.15 5.97 6.07
N VAL A 125 8.96 6.64 4.93
CA VAL A 125 10.02 7.40 4.25
C VAL A 125 10.55 8.52 5.14
N LEU A 126 9.67 9.35 5.70
CA LEU A 126 10.04 10.49 6.56
C LEU A 126 10.77 10.04 7.83
N THR A 127 10.25 8.98 8.45
CA THR A 127 10.84 8.38 9.64
C THR A 127 12.24 7.81 9.37
N HIS A 128 12.50 7.29 8.17
CA HIS A 128 13.80 6.76 7.77
C HIS A 128 14.84 7.84 7.53
N VAL A 129 14.46 8.96 6.90
CA VAL A 129 15.37 10.10 6.66
C VAL A 129 15.55 11.01 7.88
N GLY A 130 14.90 10.69 9.00
CA GLY A 130 14.99 11.45 10.25
C GLY A 130 14.16 12.73 10.28
N ASP A 131 13.26 12.94 9.31
CA ASP A 131 12.28 14.04 9.39
C ASP A 131 11.12 13.65 10.32
N TYR A 132 11.39 13.73 11.61
CA TYR A 132 10.42 13.40 12.65
C TYR A 132 9.26 14.41 12.72
N THR A 133 9.44 15.64 12.26
CA THR A 133 8.36 16.62 12.20
C THR A 133 7.36 16.25 11.12
N GLY A 134 7.85 16.02 9.89
CA GLY A 134 7.00 15.54 8.80
C GLY A 134 6.36 14.19 9.13
N ALA A 135 7.11 13.26 9.74
CA ALA A 135 6.57 11.96 10.16
C ALA A 135 5.42 12.10 11.16
N ALA A 136 5.53 13.00 12.14
CA ALA A 136 4.46 13.26 13.12
C ALA A 136 3.19 13.81 12.46
N GLU A 137 3.35 14.77 11.54
CA GLU A 137 2.22 15.37 10.80
C GLU A 137 1.50 14.32 9.95
N ALA A 138 2.26 13.54 9.19
CA ALA A 138 1.72 12.48 8.35
C ALA A 138 1.06 11.36 9.18
N ALA A 139 1.65 10.95 10.31
CA ALA A 139 1.09 9.93 11.18
C ALA A 139 -0.17 10.41 11.92
N SER A 140 -0.21 11.67 12.34
CA SER A 140 -1.42 12.27 12.93
C SER A 140 -2.57 12.34 11.94
N LEU A 141 -2.28 12.68 10.68
CA LEU A 141 -3.27 12.67 9.62
C LEU A 141 -3.70 11.23 9.28
N MET A 142 -2.76 10.29 9.23
CA MET A 142 -3.03 8.87 9.04
C MET A 142 -3.97 8.33 10.13
N LEU A 143 -3.74 8.69 11.39
CA LEU A 143 -4.56 8.28 12.52
C LEU A 143 -6.02 8.72 12.34
N ARG A 144 -6.23 9.99 11.95
CA ARG A 144 -7.57 10.53 11.69
C ARG A 144 -8.26 9.80 10.53
N GLU A 145 -7.57 9.60 9.42
CA GLU A 145 -8.15 8.89 8.28
C GLU A 145 -8.41 7.41 8.57
N ALA A 146 -7.50 6.75 9.28
CA ALA A 146 -7.63 5.35 9.66
C ALA A 146 -8.80 5.13 10.62
N HIS A 147 -9.06 6.05 11.56
CA HIS A 147 -10.26 6.01 12.38
C HIS A 147 -11.53 6.18 11.55
N ALA A 148 -11.57 7.18 10.68
CA ALA A 148 -12.75 7.45 9.86
C ALA A 148 -13.06 6.35 8.83
N ALA A 149 -12.04 5.62 8.37
CA ALA A 149 -12.18 4.51 7.43
C ALA A 149 -12.21 3.12 8.09
N ASP A 150 -12.29 3.05 9.42
CA ASP A 150 -12.29 1.82 10.23
C ASP A 150 -11.12 0.86 9.90
N LEU A 151 -9.89 1.38 9.99
CA LEU A 151 -8.64 0.67 9.68
C LEU A 151 -7.81 0.44 10.95
N PRO A 152 -8.19 -0.52 11.81
CA PRO A 152 -7.56 -0.71 13.11
C PRO A 152 -6.05 -0.99 13.03
N LEU A 153 -5.60 -1.68 11.97
CA LEU A 153 -4.18 -1.90 11.73
C LEU A 153 -3.42 -0.59 11.51
N LEU A 154 -3.96 0.33 10.70
CA LEU A 154 -3.31 1.63 10.45
C LEU A 154 -3.43 2.58 11.64
N VAL A 155 -4.46 2.45 12.47
CA VAL A 155 -4.53 3.13 13.77
C VAL A 155 -3.35 2.69 14.65
N GLY A 156 -3.09 1.38 14.74
CA GLY A 156 -1.94 0.83 15.47
C GLY A 156 -0.60 1.36 14.95
N TRP A 157 -0.39 1.32 13.63
CA TRP A 157 0.83 1.88 13.02
C TRP A 157 0.99 3.39 13.27
N SER A 158 -0.11 4.14 13.23
CA SER A 158 -0.06 5.59 13.50
C SER A 158 0.43 5.87 14.92
N HIS A 159 -0.09 5.14 15.90
CA HIS A 159 0.39 5.24 17.28
C HIS A 159 1.84 4.77 17.41
N ALA A 160 2.26 3.69 16.76
CA ALA A 160 3.64 3.23 16.81
C ALA A 160 4.63 4.29 16.27
N ILE A 161 4.29 4.94 15.16
CA ILE A 161 5.13 5.99 14.56
C ILE A 161 5.15 7.25 15.42
N LEU A 162 4.01 7.71 15.92
CA LEU A 162 3.94 8.86 16.84
C LEU A 162 4.73 8.60 18.13
N GLY A 163 4.59 7.40 18.70
CA GLY A 163 5.36 6.97 19.86
C GLY A 163 6.86 6.98 19.58
N ARG A 164 7.29 6.48 18.41
CA ARG A 164 8.70 6.56 17.98
C ARG A 164 9.18 8.01 17.86
N VAL A 165 8.41 8.88 17.21
CA VAL A 165 8.79 10.30 17.07
C VAL A 165 8.99 10.96 18.44
N HIS A 166 8.05 10.77 19.37
CA HIS A 166 8.16 11.31 20.73
C HIS A 166 9.37 10.72 21.47
N TYR A 167 9.63 9.43 21.32
CA TYR A 167 10.78 8.77 21.91
C TYR A 167 12.11 9.37 21.42
N GLU A 168 12.25 9.55 20.10
CA GLU A 168 13.44 10.15 19.47
C GLU A 168 13.65 11.62 19.89
N ARG A 169 12.57 12.30 20.32
CA ARG A 169 12.61 13.66 20.90
C ARG A 169 12.79 13.69 22.42
N ASN A 170 12.95 12.52 23.07
CA ASN A 170 13.03 12.37 24.52
C ASN A 170 11.76 12.84 25.27
N GLU A 171 10.61 12.80 24.61
CA GLU A 171 9.29 13.15 25.17
C GLU A 171 8.62 11.87 25.71
N LEU A 172 9.20 11.29 26.76
CA LEU A 172 8.93 9.91 27.18
C LEU A 172 7.47 9.64 27.59
N ASP A 173 6.82 10.59 28.26
CA ASP A 173 5.42 10.43 28.69
C ASP A 173 4.46 10.37 27.48
N ALA A 174 4.72 11.20 26.47
CA ALA A 174 3.97 11.19 25.22
C ALA A 174 4.24 9.90 24.43
N ALA A 175 5.49 9.48 24.35
CA ALA A 175 5.86 8.21 23.72
C ALA A 175 5.14 7.02 24.37
N LEU A 176 5.14 6.96 25.70
CA LEU A 176 4.47 5.90 26.46
C LEU A 176 2.96 5.87 26.19
N THR A 177 2.32 7.04 26.14
CA THR A 177 0.89 7.14 25.80
C THR A 177 0.58 6.50 24.45
N HIS A 178 1.40 6.79 23.44
CA HIS A 178 1.24 6.22 22.11
C HIS A 178 1.57 4.72 22.06
N PHE A 179 2.62 4.25 22.74
CA PHE A 179 2.94 2.82 22.78
C PHE A 179 1.86 2.01 23.52
N ASN A 180 1.31 2.51 24.62
CA ASN A 180 0.19 1.87 25.32
C ASN A 180 -1.05 1.73 24.42
N ALA A 181 -1.34 2.75 23.61
CA ALA A 181 -2.42 2.68 22.64
C ALA A 181 -2.23 1.54 21.60
N VAL A 182 -1.00 1.18 21.23
CA VAL A 182 -0.73 0.00 20.39
C VAL A 182 -1.02 -1.28 21.18
N THR A 183 -0.60 -1.33 22.44
CA THR A 183 -0.72 -2.53 23.26
C THR A 183 -2.14 -2.88 23.66
N ASP A 184 -2.99 -1.89 23.87
CA ASP A 184 -4.39 -2.10 24.20
C ASP A 184 -5.18 -2.66 23.00
N ARG A 185 -4.64 -2.47 21.78
CA ARG A 185 -5.23 -2.92 20.51
C ARG A 185 -4.71 -4.29 20.04
N ARG A 186 -3.83 -4.96 20.80
CA ARG A 186 -3.26 -6.29 20.46
C ARG A 186 -4.31 -7.33 20.07
N TYR A 187 -5.52 -7.25 20.62
CA TYR A 187 -6.60 -8.22 20.38
C TYR A 187 -7.62 -7.79 19.32
N VAL A 188 -7.53 -6.57 18.79
CA VAL A 188 -8.44 -6.05 17.75
C VAL A 188 -8.00 -6.48 16.35
N VAL A 189 -6.69 -6.66 16.14
CA VAL A 189 -6.11 -7.01 14.83
C VAL A 189 -6.39 -8.45 14.39
N ASN A 190 -6.67 -9.37 15.33
CA ASN A 190 -6.97 -10.79 15.06
C ASN A 190 -8.48 -11.12 15.05
N ARG A 191 -9.36 -10.11 15.02
CA ARG A 191 -10.81 -10.32 14.85
C ARG A 191 -11.20 -9.91 13.43
N GLY A 192 -10.88 -10.77 12.46
CA GLY A 192 -11.28 -10.67 11.07
C GLY A 192 -11.41 -12.05 10.47
#